data_AF-A0A1Q3E6R1-F1
#
_entry.id   AF-A0A1Q3E6R1-F1
#
_cell.length_a   1.000
_cell.length_b   1.000
_cell.length_c   1.000
_cell.angle_alpha   90.00
_cell.angle_beta   90.00
_cell.angle_gamma   90.00
#
_symmetry.space_group_name_H-M   'P 1'
#
loop_
_entity.id
_entity.type
_entity.pdbx_description
1 polymer ?
#
loop_
_entity_poly.entity_id
_entity_poly.type
_entity_poly.pdbx_seq_one_letter_code
_entity_poly.pdbx_strand_id
1 'polypeptide(L)'
;MEESMRSSVTRKKVLKGRPLTDEEYLQVAVLGWGVELLQAFFLVTDDLMDSSITRRGQPCWYRVPKIGLVAVNDAFMLEGAIYHLLKRHFKKEPYYVDLLELFHEISYQTEIGQLIDLITAPEDAVDLSKFSLQKHSMIVVYKTAFYSFYLPVALAMLFCCVPTLYTPPNSASAVAPYEVAKSILIPLGEYFQIQDDFLDFAGVPAQIGKVGTDIIDNKCSWCINTALSLATPDQRKILNENYGVKPTREETEFAKKIAEGKNGEEPKLSSKKSDYGKFTRNMKRTHTRN
;
A
#
# COMPACT_ATOMS: atom_id res chain seq x y z
N MET A 1 -2.05 -8.16 -12.27
CA MET A 1 -1.24 -9.34 -12.62
C MET A 1 -0.64 -9.22 -14.03
N GLU A 2 -1.44 -9.12 -15.10
CA GLU A 2 -0.91 -8.90 -16.47
C GLU A 2 -0.22 -7.53 -16.65
N GLU A 3 -0.73 -6.48 -16.00
CA GLU A 3 -0.19 -5.10 -16.14
C GLU A 3 1.19 -4.90 -15.53
N SER A 4 1.50 -5.51 -14.39
CA SER A 4 2.81 -5.41 -13.73
C SER A 4 3.90 -6.14 -14.55
N MET A 5 3.55 -7.31 -15.10
CA MET A 5 4.44 -8.05 -16.00
C MET A 5 4.66 -7.30 -17.32
N ARG A 6 3.59 -6.74 -17.92
CA ARG A 6 3.69 -5.88 -19.11
C ARG A 6 4.49 -4.60 -18.83
N SER A 7 4.34 -3.98 -17.66
CA SER A 7 5.11 -2.82 -17.19
C SER A 7 6.62 -3.14 -17.11
N SER A 8 6.98 -4.26 -16.46
CA SER A 8 8.36 -4.69 -16.30
C SER A 8 9.05 -5.03 -17.63
N VAL A 9 8.32 -5.66 -18.55
CA VAL A 9 8.79 -5.99 -19.91
C VAL A 9 8.92 -4.72 -20.77
N THR A 10 7.95 -3.80 -20.69
CA THR A 10 7.91 -2.57 -21.49
C THR A 10 9.06 -1.64 -21.11
N ARG A 11 9.32 -1.44 -19.81
CA ARG A 11 10.42 -0.59 -19.31
C ARG A 11 11.80 -1.08 -19.79
N LYS A 12 12.00 -2.39 -19.95
CA LYS A 12 13.30 -2.96 -20.34
C LYS A 12 13.57 -2.96 -21.84
N LYS A 13 12.53 -3.09 -22.67
CA LYS A 13 12.65 -2.81 -24.12
C LYS A 13 13.16 -1.39 -24.36
N VAL A 14 12.70 -0.43 -23.55
CA VAL A 14 13.16 0.96 -23.60
C VAL A 14 14.64 1.07 -23.20
N LEU A 15 15.06 0.41 -22.11
CA LEU A 15 16.45 0.51 -21.62
C LEU A 15 17.49 -0.15 -22.54
N LYS A 16 17.20 -1.31 -23.16
CA LYS A 16 18.16 -1.98 -24.05
C LYS A 16 18.18 -1.45 -25.48
N GLY A 17 17.18 -0.67 -25.90
CA GLY A 17 17.07 -0.18 -27.28
C GLY A 17 16.89 -1.28 -28.34
N ARG A 18 16.63 -2.53 -27.92
CA ARG A 18 16.39 -3.70 -28.78
C ARG A 18 15.35 -4.65 -28.16
N PRO A 19 14.74 -5.55 -28.94
CA PRO A 19 13.93 -6.64 -28.40
C PRO A 19 14.74 -7.52 -27.43
N LEU A 20 14.07 -8.06 -26.41
CA LEU A 20 14.65 -9.04 -25.48
C LEU A 20 14.71 -10.42 -26.15
N THR A 21 15.72 -11.21 -25.80
CA THR A 21 15.71 -12.65 -26.10
C THR A 21 14.69 -13.38 -25.20
N ASP A 22 14.34 -14.62 -25.52
CA ASP A 22 13.42 -15.42 -24.70
C ASP A 22 13.95 -15.64 -23.28
N GLU A 23 15.26 -15.86 -23.13
CA GLU A 23 15.90 -16.02 -21.83
C GLU A 23 15.87 -14.70 -21.03
N GLU A 24 16.19 -13.58 -21.68
CA GLU A 24 16.08 -12.27 -21.05
C GLU A 24 14.64 -11.99 -20.63
N TYR A 25 13.67 -12.31 -21.49
CA TYR A 25 12.25 -12.15 -21.16
C TYR A 25 11.85 -12.98 -19.94
N LEU A 26 12.28 -14.24 -19.87
CA LEU A 26 12.02 -15.11 -18.72
C LEU A 26 12.61 -14.51 -17.43
N GLN A 27 13.89 -14.10 -17.45
CA GLN A 27 14.53 -13.46 -16.30
C GLN A 27 13.75 -12.20 -15.87
N VAL A 28 13.37 -11.35 -16.82
CA VAL A 28 12.57 -10.16 -16.53
C VAL A 28 11.23 -10.51 -15.89
N ALA A 29 10.54 -11.53 -16.41
CA ALA A 29 9.28 -12.00 -15.87
C ALA A 29 9.46 -12.53 -14.44
N VAL A 30 10.54 -13.27 -14.17
CA VAL A 30 10.88 -13.75 -12.82
C VAL A 30 11.07 -12.59 -11.84
N LEU A 31 11.78 -11.52 -12.23
CA LEU A 31 11.92 -10.33 -11.38
C LEU A 31 10.58 -9.65 -11.13
N GLY A 32 9.73 -9.54 -12.15
CA GLY A 32 8.37 -9.01 -12.01
C GLY A 32 7.52 -9.84 -11.05
N TRP A 33 7.57 -11.18 -11.16
CA TRP A 33 6.91 -12.08 -10.22
C TRP A 33 7.49 -12.00 -8.81
N GLY A 34 8.77 -11.73 -8.66
CA GLY A 34 9.38 -11.45 -7.35
C GLY A 34 8.74 -10.24 -6.66
N VAL A 35 8.46 -9.17 -7.40
CA VAL A 35 7.72 -8.00 -6.86
C VAL A 35 6.29 -8.38 -6.49
N GLU A 36 5.57 -9.13 -7.33
CA GLU A 36 4.20 -9.55 -7.02
C GLU A 36 4.13 -10.49 -5.81
N LEU A 37 5.12 -11.37 -5.63
CA LEU A 37 5.26 -12.24 -4.45
C LEU A 37 5.56 -11.41 -3.20
N LEU A 38 6.41 -10.39 -3.30
CA LEU A 38 6.69 -9.47 -2.19
C LEU A 38 5.44 -8.69 -1.79
N GLN A 39 4.69 -8.19 -2.78
CA GLN A 39 3.40 -7.55 -2.52
C GLN A 39 2.41 -8.53 -1.87
N ALA A 40 2.33 -9.78 -2.35
CA ALA A 40 1.45 -10.78 -1.78
C ALA A 40 1.82 -11.12 -0.33
N PHE A 41 3.11 -11.22 -0.03
CA PHE A 41 3.62 -11.37 1.33
C PHE A 41 3.10 -10.26 2.25
N PHE A 42 3.32 -9.00 1.88
CA PHE A 42 2.87 -7.87 2.67
C PHE A 42 1.34 -7.78 2.78
N LEU A 43 0.59 -8.07 1.72
CA LEU A 43 -0.87 -8.03 1.78
C LEU A 43 -1.45 -9.11 2.71
N VAL A 44 -0.87 -10.32 2.74
CA VAL A 44 -1.34 -11.39 3.63
C VAL A 44 -1.10 -11.02 5.09
N THR A 45 0.06 -10.44 5.42
CA THR A 45 0.36 -10.03 6.80
C THR A 45 -0.39 -8.76 7.20
N ASP A 46 -0.49 -7.76 6.32
CA ASP A 46 -1.25 -6.52 6.52
C ASP A 46 -2.72 -6.81 6.75
N ASP A 47 -3.36 -7.66 5.93
CA ASP A 47 -4.76 -8.04 6.12
C ASP A 47 -5.03 -8.65 7.51
N LEU A 48 -4.06 -9.42 8.03
CA LEU A 48 -4.15 -10.01 9.36
C LEU A 48 -3.95 -8.97 10.47
N MET A 49 -2.95 -8.10 10.34
CA MET A 49 -2.66 -7.02 11.31
C MET A 49 -3.81 -6.01 11.40
N ASP A 50 -4.41 -5.68 10.26
CA ASP A 50 -5.51 -4.71 10.14
C ASP A 50 -6.90 -5.34 10.32
N SER A 51 -6.97 -6.65 10.62
CA SER A 51 -8.24 -7.37 10.73
C SER A 51 -9.17 -7.21 9.50
N SER A 52 -8.59 -7.00 8.31
CA SER A 52 -9.30 -6.75 7.06
C SER A 52 -10.25 -7.89 6.67
N ILE A 53 -11.35 -7.57 5.98
CA ILE A 53 -12.41 -8.54 5.63
C ILE A 53 -12.22 -9.12 4.23
N THR A 54 -11.96 -8.27 3.24
CA THR A 54 -11.88 -8.64 1.82
C THR A 54 -10.68 -8.01 1.14
N ARG A 55 -10.05 -8.75 0.24
CA ARG A 55 -8.96 -8.29 -0.62
C ARG A 55 -9.22 -8.77 -2.06
N ARG A 56 -9.13 -7.88 -3.04
CA ARG A 56 -9.32 -8.19 -4.48
C ARG A 56 -10.66 -8.91 -4.76
N GLY A 57 -11.73 -8.46 -4.11
CA GLY A 57 -13.09 -9.03 -4.28
C GLY A 57 -13.32 -10.41 -3.65
N GLN A 58 -12.37 -10.92 -2.85
CA GLN A 58 -12.46 -12.20 -2.15
C GLN A 58 -12.18 -12.02 -0.65
N PRO A 59 -12.53 -12.98 0.22
CA PRO A 59 -12.10 -12.94 1.63
C PRO A 59 -10.57 -12.83 1.75
N CYS A 60 -10.10 -12.05 2.73
CA CYS A 60 -8.67 -12.02 3.06
C CYS A 60 -8.16 -13.44 3.36
N TRP A 61 -6.89 -13.72 3.04
CA TRP A 61 -6.36 -15.10 3.07
C TRP A 61 -6.57 -15.79 4.43
N TYR A 62 -6.28 -15.10 5.53
CA TYR A 62 -6.47 -15.64 6.88
C TYR A 62 -7.94 -15.91 7.26
N ARG A 63 -8.90 -15.33 6.53
CA ARG A 63 -10.35 -15.55 6.74
C ARG A 63 -10.91 -16.71 5.90
N VAL A 64 -10.15 -17.28 4.98
CA VAL A 64 -10.57 -18.46 4.22
C VAL A 64 -10.78 -19.63 5.20
N PRO A 65 -11.88 -20.40 5.10
CA PRO A 65 -12.14 -21.51 6.00
C PRO A 65 -10.94 -22.46 6.11
N LYS A 66 -10.54 -22.77 7.34
CA LYS A 66 -9.40 -23.64 7.71
C LYS A 66 -7.99 -23.05 7.54
N ILE A 67 -7.84 -21.81 7.07
CA ILE A 67 -6.53 -21.14 7.01
C ILE A 67 -6.18 -20.52 8.38
N GLY A 68 -6.93 -19.51 8.82
CA GLY A 68 -6.67 -18.84 10.10
C GLY A 68 -5.22 -18.33 10.18
N LEU A 69 -4.55 -18.60 11.31
CA LEU A 69 -3.17 -18.16 11.55
C LEU A 69 -2.11 -18.93 10.74
N VAL A 70 -2.47 -20.00 10.01
CA VAL A 70 -1.54 -20.62 9.04
C VAL A 70 -1.10 -19.62 7.97
N ALA A 71 -1.93 -18.60 7.70
CA ALA A 71 -1.61 -17.48 6.82
C ALA A 71 -0.27 -16.80 7.15
N VAL A 72 0.17 -16.80 8.42
CA VAL A 72 1.48 -16.24 8.81
C VAL A 72 2.62 -17.04 8.17
N ASN A 73 2.55 -18.37 8.23
CA ASN A 73 3.55 -19.21 7.57
C ASN A 73 3.44 -19.12 6.04
N ASP A 74 2.22 -19.03 5.51
CA ASP A 74 2.01 -18.87 4.07
C ASP A 74 2.64 -17.57 3.54
N ALA A 75 2.60 -16.50 4.33
CA ALA A 75 3.30 -15.25 4.04
C ALA A 75 4.82 -15.46 3.94
N PHE A 76 5.44 -16.15 4.90
CA PHE A 76 6.88 -16.47 4.82
C PHE A 76 7.23 -17.35 3.62
N MET A 77 6.32 -18.23 3.20
CA MET A 77 6.49 -19.03 1.98
C MET A 77 6.47 -18.16 0.71
N LEU A 78 5.63 -17.13 0.66
CA LEU A 78 5.59 -16.17 -0.45
C LEU A 78 6.90 -15.40 -0.57
N GLU A 79 7.43 -14.91 0.56
CA GLU A 79 8.73 -14.23 0.61
C GLU A 79 9.87 -15.19 0.24
N GLY A 80 9.92 -16.38 0.85
CA GLY A 80 10.94 -17.40 0.59
C GLY A 80 11.00 -17.86 -0.87
N ALA A 81 9.85 -17.86 -1.57
CA ALA A 81 9.77 -18.18 -2.99
C ALA A 81 10.55 -17.19 -3.87
N ILE A 82 10.61 -15.91 -3.48
CA ILE A 82 11.40 -14.88 -4.19
C ILE A 82 12.86 -15.34 -4.26
N TYR A 83 13.46 -15.68 -3.11
CA TYR A 83 14.87 -16.05 -3.05
C TYR A 83 15.16 -17.40 -3.72
N HIS A 84 14.20 -18.32 -3.74
CA HIS A 84 14.30 -19.55 -4.53
C HIS A 84 14.36 -19.27 -6.03
N LEU A 85 13.49 -18.37 -6.52
CA LEU A 85 13.47 -17.95 -7.92
C LEU A 85 14.74 -17.19 -8.29
N LEU A 86 15.17 -16.24 -7.46
CA LEU A 86 16.41 -15.49 -7.69
C LEU A 86 17.62 -16.43 -7.79
N LYS A 87 17.78 -17.35 -6.83
CA LYS A 87 18.88 -18.32 -6.84
C LYS A 87 18.84 -19.21 -8.09
N ARG A 88 17.66 -19.64 -8.52
CA ARG A 88 17.51 -20.54 -9.68
C ARG A 88 17.90 -19.85 -10.99
N HIS A 89 17.49 -18.60 -11.18
CA HIS A 89 17.57 -17.91 -12.47
C HIS A 89 18.74 -16.93 -12.59
N PHE A 90 19.29 -16.45 -11.46
CA PHE A 90 20.26 -15.37 -11.46
C PHE A 90 21.58 -15.70 -10.79
N LYS A 91 21.76 -16.86 -10.13
CA LYS A 91 22.99 -17.17 -9.36
C LYS A 91 24.30 -17.00 -10.14
N LYS A 92 24.28 -17.11 -11.48
CA LYS A 92 25.46 -16.96 -12.34
C LYS A 92 25.66 -15.54 -12.87
N GLU A 93 24.66 -14.67 -12.70
CA GLU A 93 24.71 -13.28 -13.14
C GLU A 93 25.59 -12.45 -12.19
N PRO A 94 26.35 -11.47 -12.71
CA PRO A 94 27.24 -10.65 -11.89
C PRO A 94 26.48 -9.79 -10.88
N TYR A 95 25.22 -9.44 -11.17
CA TYR A 95 24.36 -8.62 -10.32
C TYR A 95 23.45 -9.44 -9.38
N TYR A 96 23.70 -10.74 -9.22
CA TYR A 96 22.88 -11.60 -8.37
C TYR A 96 22.79 -11.12 -6.92
N VAL A 97 23.94 -10.72 -6.35
CA VAL A 97 24.01 -10.24 -4.97
C VAL A 97 23.26 -8.92 -4.82
N ASP A 98 23.41 -8.01 -5.80
CA ASP A 98 22.68 -6.73 -5.80
C ASP A 98 21.16 -6.94 -5.82
N LEU A 99 20.66 -7.97 -6.52
CA LEU A 99 19.23 -8.32 -6.49
C LEU A 99 18.79 -8.76 -5.09
N LEU A 100 19.58 -9.60 -4.41
CA LEU A 100 19.26 -10.04 -3.04
C LEU A 100 19.25 -8.88 -2.06
N GLU A 101 20.28 -8.04 -2.11
CA GLU A 101 20.42 -6.86 -1.26
C GLU A 101 19.26 -5.89 -1.48
N LEU A 102 18.88 -5.63 -2.74
CA LEU A 102 17.76 -4.75 -3.04
C LEU A 102 16.43 -5.31 -2.52
N PHE A 103 16.15 -6.60 -2.67
CA PHE A 103 14.93 -7.18 -2.11
C PHE A 103 14.91 -7.12 -0.58
N HIS A 104 16.02 -7.42 0.10
CA HIS A 104 16.09 -7.35 1.57
C HIS A 104 15.95 -5.91 2.08
N GLU A 105 16.67 -4.96 1.48
CA GLU A 105 16.62 -3.54 1.88
C GLU A 105 15.19 -2.99 1.74
N ILE A 106 14.53 -3.26 0.61
CA ILE A 106 13.17 -2.78 0.37
C ILE A 106 12.16 -3.46 1.29
N SER A 107 12.36 -4.74 1.61
CA SER A 107 11.51 -5.46 2.57
C SER A 107 11.64 -4.83 3.96
N TYR A 108 12.87 -4.59 4.42
CA TYR A 108 13.14 -3.94 5.69
C TYR A 108 12.56 -2.51 5.78
N GLN A 109 12.71 -1.72 4.71
CA GLN A 109 12.09 -0.39 4.61
C GLN A 109 10.56 -0.47 4.71
N THR A 110 9.95 -1.47 4.05
CA THR A 110 8.50 -1.67 4.08
C THR A 110 8.02 -2.09 5.46
N GLU A 111 8.75 -2.97 6.14
CA GLU A 111 8.50 -3.36 7.53
C GLU A 111 8.62 -2.20 8.52
N ILE A 112 9.61 -1.32 8.33
CA ILE A 112 9.71 -0.07 9.10
C ILE A 112 8.46 0.80 8.88
N GLY A 113 8.03 0.95 7.61
CA GLY A 113 6.81 1.69 7.29
C GLY A 113 5.57 1.10 7.97
N GLN A 114 5.44 -0.23 7.95
CA GLN A 114 4.37 -0.94 8.63
C GLN A 114 4.42 -0.75 10.15
N LEU A 115 5.60 -0.82 10.75
CA LEU A 115 5.77 -0.57 12.18
C LEU A 115 5.31 0.83 12.55
N ILE A 116 5.72 1.86 11.79
CA ILE A 116 5.33 3.25 12.02
C ILE A 116 3.81 3.41 11.88
N ASP A 117 3.18 2.77 10.89
CA ASP A 117 1.72 2.77 10.70
C ASP A 117 1.01 2.28 11.97
N LEU A 118 1.37 1.08 12.42
CA LEU A 118 0.74 0.42 13.57
C LEU A 118 0.92 1.18 14.88
N ILE A 119 2.12 1.71 15.17
CA ILE A 119 2.36 2.43 16.43
C ILE A 119 1.80 3.86 16.41
N THR A 120 1.58 4.45 15.23
CA THR A 120 0.95 5.77 15.10
C THR A 120 -0.55 5.70 15.36
N ALA A 121 -1.16 4.58 14.97
CA ALA A 121 -2.60 4.36 14.95
C ALA A 121 -3.02 3.10 15.75
N PRO A 122 -2.68 2.99 17.05
CA PRO A 122 -3.13 1.84 17.84
C PRO A 122 -4.66 1.83 17.94
N GLU A 123 -5.28 0.68 17.68
CA GLU A 123 -6.75 0.55 17.65
C GLU A 123 -7.40 0.73 19.03
N ASP A 124 -6.68 0.43 20.09
CA ASP A 124 -7.15 0.48 21.47
C ASP A 124 -7.01 1.87 22.12
N ALA A 125 -6.31 2.80 21.46
CA ALA A 125 -6.04 4.14 21.97
C ALA A 125 -6.05 5.21 20.85
N VAL A 126 -7.23 5.73 20.53
CA VAL A 126 -7.40 6.82 19.56
C VAL A 126 -6.80 8.13 20.09
N ASP A 127 -5.76 8.63 19.42
CA ASP A 127 -5.13 9.92 19.73
C ASP A 127 -4.76 10.66 18.44
N LEU A 128 -5.71 11.48 17.95
CA LEU A 128 -5.53 12.29 16.73
C LEU A 128 -4.45 13.38 16.89
N SER A 129 -3.94 13.66 18.09
CA SER A 129 -2.82 14.59 18.27
C SER A 129 -1.50 13.99 17.78
N LYS A 130 -1.41 12.66 17.69
CA LYS A 130 -0.27 11.97 17.11
C LYS A 130 -0.23 12.06 15.60
N PHE A 131 -1.33 12.44 14.94
CA PHE A 131 -1.38 12.47 13.47
C PHE A 131 -0.76 13.74 12.93
N SER A 132 0.03 13.60 11.88
CA SER A 132 0.53 14.73 11.10
C SER A 132 0.79 14.29 9.66
N LEU A 133 0.74 15.24 8.72
CA LEU A 133 1.11 14.98 7.33
C LEU A 133 2.56 14.51 7.20
N GLN A 134 3.45 14.94 8.10
CA GLN A 134 4.84 14.48 8.12
C GLN A 134 4.95 13.00 8.50
N LYS A 135 4.16 12.54 9.49
CA LYS A 135 4.12 11.11 9.85
C LYS A 135 3.44 10.28 8.78
N HIS A 136 2.33 10.76 8.21
CA HIS A 136 1.69 10.14 7.06
C HIS A 136 2.69 9.97 5.91
N SER A 137 3.37 11.03 5.49
CA SER A 137 4.41 10.98 4.45
C SER A 137 5.48 9.94 4.77
N MET A 138 5.98 9.90 6.02
CA MET A 138 6.96 8.88 6.43
C MET A 138 6.40 7.45 6.35
N ILE A 139 5.18 7.21 6.83
CA ILE A 139 4.51 5.90 6.71
C ILE A 139 4.44 5.51 5.23
N VAL A 140 3.91 6.39 4.39
CA VAL A 140 3.68 6.12 2.97
C VAL A 140 4.96 5.86 2.19
N VAL A 141 5.99 6.67 2.41
CA VAL A 141 7.28 6.52 1.71
C VAL A 141 7.87 5.14 2.00
N TYR A 142 7.90 4.74 3.27
CA TYR A 142 8.47 3.45 3.68
C TYR A 142 7.55 2.26 3.38
N LYS A 143 6.27 2.34 3.76
CA LYS A 143 5.28 1.26 3.62
C LYS A 143 4.91 0.99 2.16
N THR A 144 4.92 2.00 1.29
CA THR A 144 4.35 1.86 -0.07
C THR A 144 5.33 2.24 -1.17
N ALA A 145 5.95 3.43 -1.11
CA ALA A 145 6.64 3.99 -2.26
C ALA A 145 7.86 3.17 -2.73
N PHE A 146 8.68 2.69 -1.80
CA PHE A 146 9.87 1.92 -2.12
C PHE A 146 9.56 0.61 -2.87
N TYR A 147 8.69 -0.24 -2.32
CA TYR A 147 8.43 -1.55 -2.95
C TYR A 147 7.51 -1.46 -4.17
N SER A 148 6.57 -0.50 -4.18
CA SER A 148 5.58 -0.39 -5.27
C SER A 148 6.11 0.36 -6.50
N PHE A 149 6.98 1.35 -6.30
CA PHE A 149 7.43 2.24 -7.38
C PHE A 149 8.92 2.13 -7.67
N TYR A 150 9.76 2.19 -6.64
CA TYR A 150 11.21 2.17 -6.83
C TYR A 150 11.75 0.77 -7.18
N LEU A 151 11.40 -0.26 -6.40
CA LEU A 151 11.91 -1.62 -6.57
C LEU A 151 11.77 -2.16 -8.00
N PRO A 152 10.60 -2.09 -8.67
CA PRO A 152 10.46 -2.62 -10.04
C PRO A 152 11.41 -1.94 -11.04
N VAL A 153 11.69 -0.65 -10.86
CA VAL A 153 12.59 0.10 -11.73
C VAL A 153 14.05 -0.20 -11.39
N ALA A 154 14.40 -0.24 -10.11
CA ALA A 154 15.74 -0.58 -9.66
C ALA A 154 16.15 -2.00 -10.10
N LEU A 155 15.24 -2.98 -10.00
CA LEU A 155 15.46 -4.34 -10.53
C LEU A 155 15.72 -4.33 -12.05
N ALA A 156 15.05 -3.45 -12.79
CA ALA A 156 15.28 -3.30 -14.21
C ALA A 156 16.62 -2.65 -14.54
N MET A 157 17.03 -1.66 -13.74
CA MET A 157 18.33 -1.01 -13.86
C MET A 157 19.47 -2.00 -13.57
N LEU A 158 19.36 -2.81 -12.52
CA LEU A 158 20.31 -3.87 -12.19
C LEU A 158 20.43 -4.91 -13.32
N PHE A 159 19.29 -5.39 -13.83
CA PHE A 159 19.25 -6.32 -14.96
C PHE A 159 19.91 -5.75 -16.24
N CYS A 160 19.81 -4.44 -16.44
CA CYS A 160 20.45 -3.73 -17.54
C CYS A 160 21.89 -3.29 -17.24
N CYS A 161 22.45 -3.69 -16.09
CA CYS A 161 23.78 -3.30 -15.61
C CYS A 161 24.00 -1.79 -15.58
N VAL A 162 22.97 -1.02 -15.25
CA VAL A 162 23.08 0.44 -15.09
C VAL A 162 24.01 0.72 -13.90
N PRO A 163 25.09 1.49 -14.08
CA PRO A 163 26.04 1.76 -13.00
C PRO A 163 25.40 2.62 -11.91
N THR A 164 25.87 2.45 -10.69
CA THR A 164 25.44 3.26 -9.53
C THR A 164 25.88 4.72 -9.66
N LEU A 165 27.00 4.96 -10.34
CA LEU A 165 27.56 6.27 -10.61
C LEU A 165 28.29 6.26 -11.96
N TYR A 166 28.08 7.28 -12.79
CA TYR A 166 28.87 7.48 -14.01
C TYR A 166 29.01 8.97 -14.37
N THR A 167 30.03 9.32 -15.14
CA THR A 167 30.23 10.68 -15.65
C THR A 167 29.99 10.71 -17.15
N PRO A 168 28.97 11.43 -17.64
CA PRO A 168 28.75 11.59 -19.08
C PRO A 168 29.96 12.24 -19.77
N PRO A 169 30.27 11.90 -21.04
CA PRO A 169 31.46 12.40 -21.76
C PRO A 169 31.61 13.92 -21.85
N ASN A 170 30.53 14.69 -21.64
CA ASN A 170 30.50 16.15 -21.69
C ASN A 170 29.95 16.78 -20.40
N SER A 171 30.03 16.08 -19.27
CA SER A 171 29.56 16.58 -17.97
C SER A 171 30.71 16.68 -16.97
N ALA A 172 30.78 17.79 -16.24
CA ALA A 172 31.70 17.95 -15.12
C ALA A 172 31.21 17.24 -13.84
N SER A 173 29.96 16.78 -13.82
CA SER A 173 29.33 16.16 -12.65
C SER A 173 28.94 14.71 -12.94
N ALA A 174 29.23 13.84 -11.97
CA ALA A 174 28.78 12.47 -11.97
C ALA A 174 27.26 12.40 -11.75
N VAL A 175 26.63 11.40 -12.36
CA VAL A 175 25.19 11.11 -12.24
C VAL A 175 25.05 9.81 -11.46
N ALA A 176 24.18 9.81 -10.46
CA ALA A 176 23.77 8.64 -9.70
C ALA A 176 22.36 8.19 -10.13
N PRO A 177 22.22 7.26 -11.09
CA PRO A 177 20.93 6.97 -11.75
C PRO A 177 19.87 6.48 -10.78
N TYR A 178 20.26 5.71 -9.76
CA TYR A 178 19.33 5.17 -8.76
C TYR A 178 18.77 6.27 -7.85
N GLU A 179 19.54 7.32 -7.55
CA GLU A 179 19.05 8.48 -6.80
C GLU A 179 18.13 9.35 -7.64
N VAL A 180 18.41 9.49 -8.95
CA VAL A 180 17.47 10.11 -9.90
C VAL A 180 16.17 9.31 -10.00
N ALA A 181 16.25 7.98 -10.03
CA ALA A 181 15.05 7.14 -10.03
C ALA A 181 14.25 7.33 -8.73
N LYS A 182 14.89 7.34 -7.55
CA LYS A 182 14.22 7.61 -6.27
C LYS A 182 13.55 8.99 -6.23
N SER A 183 14.22 10.04 -6.71
CA SER A 183 13.67 11.40 -6.67
C SER A 183 12.39 11.58 -7.50
N ILE A 184 12.14 10.67 -8.45
CA ILE A 184 10.92 10.63 -9.26
C ILE A 184 9.90 9.65 -8.66
N LEU A 185 10.35 8.44 -8.31
CA LEU A 185 9.47 7.32 -7.97
C LEU A 185 8.94 7.39 -6.55
N ILE A 186 9.69 7.98 -5.60
CA ILE A 186 9.22 8.12 -4.22
C ILE A 186 8.06 9.12 -4.12
N PRO A 187 8.13 10.34 -4.70
CA PRO A 187 6.98 11.25 -4.72
C PRO A 187 5.76 10.67 -5.48
N LEU A 188 5.99 9.88 -6.53
CA LEU A 188 4.91 9.21 -7.25
C LEU A 188 4.22 8.16 -6.36
N GLY A 189 5.00 7.41 -5.58
CA GLY A 189 4.46 6.47 -4.60
C GLY A 189 3.70 7.15 -3.47
N GLU A 190 4.15 8.33 -3.04
CA GLU A 190 3.42 9.14 -2.06
C GLU A 190 2.06 9.59 -2.60
N TYR A 191 2.04 10.12 -3.83
CA TYR A 191 0.80 10.47 -4.51
C TYR A 191 -0.16 9.28 -4.67
N PHE A 192 0.36 8.11 -5.03
CA PHE A 192 -0.44 6.89 -5.17
C PHE A 192 -1.12 6.50 -3.86
N GLN A 193 -0.43 6.57 -2.73
CA GLN A 193 -1.06 6.23 -1.44
C GLN A 193 -2.07 7.29 -1.00
N ILE A 194 -1.83 8.58 -1.28
CA ILE A 194 -2.86 9.63 -1.07
C ILE A 194 -4.13 9.30 -1.86
N GLN A 195 -3.99 8.78 -3.08
CA GLN A 195 -5.12 8.32 -3.87
C GLN A 195 -5.80 7.09 -3.26
N ASP A 196 -5.06 6.10 -2.76
CA ASP A 196 -5.61 4.93 -2.08
C ASP A 196 -6.39 5.34 -0.82
N ASP A 197 -5.84 6.20 0.04
CA ASP A 197 -6.51 6.74 1.24
C ASP A 197 -7.82 7.47 0.88
N PHE A 198 -7.80 8.28 -0.20
CA PHE A 198 -9.00 8.96 -0.67
C PHE A 198 -10.04 7.98 -1.22
N LEU A 199 -9.63 6.95 -1.95
CA LEU A 199 -10.51 5.92 -2.46
C LEU A 199 -11.05 5.02 -1.35
N ASP A 200 -10.30 4.79 -0.27
CA ASP A 200 -10.76 4.11 0.94
C ASP A 200 -11.94 4.87 1.58
N PHE A 201 -11.79 6.19 1.70
CA PHE A 201 -12.83 7.06 2.23
C PHE A 201 -14.04 7.28 1.30
N ALA A 202 -13.79 7.50 0.00
CA ALA A 202 -14.79 8.00 -0.93
C ALA A 202 -15.31 6.95 -1.92
N GLY A 203 -14.54 5.89 -2.16
CA GLY A 203 -14.80 4.88 -3.17
C GLY A 203 -15.96 3.96 -2.83
N VAL A 204 -16.63 3.45 -3.85
CA VAL A 204 -17.68 2.44 -3.70
C VAL A 204 -17.03 1.05 -3.71
N PRO A 205 -17.32 0.14 -2.76
CA PRO A 205 -16.66 -1.17 -2.65
C PRO A 205 -16.60 -1.98 -3.95
N ALA A 206 -17.65 -1.89 -4.79
CA ALA A 206 -17.71 -2.57 -6.08
C ALA A 206 -16.64 -2.10 -7.09
N GLN A 207 -16.17 -0.86 -6.98
CA GLN A 207 -15.15 -0.28 -7.86
C GLN A 207 -13.73 -0.51 -7.31
N ILE A 208 -13.55 -0.43 -5.99
CA ILE A 208 -12.23 -0.55 -5.34
C ILE A 208 -11.87 -2.00 -4.97
N GLY A 209 -12.84 -2.91 -4.95
CA GLY A 209 -12.63 -4.33 -4.65
C GLY A 209 -12.29 -4.65 -3.18
N LYS A 210 -12.37 -3.64 -2.30
CA LYS A 210 -12.23 -3.73 -0.83
C LYS A 210 -13.32 -2.87 -0.16
N VAL A 211 -13.61 -3.13 1.11
CA VAL A 211 -14.37 -2.17 1.94
C VAL A 211 -13.34 -1.25 2.58
N GLY A 212 -13.55 0.07 2.49
CA GLY A 212 -12.66 1.02 3.15
C GLY A 212 -12.79 0.94 4.67
N THR A 213 -11.65 0.86 5.36
CA THR A 213 -11.59 0.67 6.81
C THR A 213 -10.76 1.72 7.55
N ASP A 214 -10.11 2.66 6.85
CA ASP A 214 -9.17 3.61 7.45
C ASP A 214 -9.75 4.37 8.66
N ILE A 215 -11.02 4.77 8.57
CA ILE A 215 -11.71 5.50 9.64
C ILE A 215 -11.92 4.62 10.87
N ILE A 216 -12.35 3.37 10.69
CA ILE A 216 -12.69 2.47 11.79
C ILE A 216 -11.45 1.84 12.42
N ASP A 217 -10.36 1.72 11.66
CA ASP A 217 -9.08 1.16 12.08
C ASP A 217 -8.12 2.25 12.61
N ASN A 218 -8.64 3.47 12.83
CA ASN A 218 -7.88 4.59 13.37
C ASN A 218 -6.64 4.97 12.53
N LYS A 219 -6.65 4.72 11.22
CA LYS A 219 -5.46 4.94 10.37
C LYS A 219 -5.10 6.43 10.28
N CYS A 220 -3.80 6.71 10.27
CA CYS A 220 -3.24 8.05 10.06
C CYS A 220 -3.28 8.46 8.58
N SER A 221 -4.45 8.33 7.94
CA SER A 221 -4.62 8.57 6.50
C SER A 221 -4.47 10.05 6.12
N TRP A 222 -4.27 10.30 4.83
CA TRP A 222 -4.20 11.65 4.29
C TRP A 222 -5.50 12.43 4.57
N CYS A 223 -6.66 11.78 4.44
CA CYS A 223 -7.96 12.40 4.62
C CYS A 223 -8.15 12.96 6.04
N ILE A 224 -7.80 12.20 7.08
CA ILE A 224 -7.94 12.70 8.46
C ILE A 224 -6.95 13.82 8.76
N ASN A 225 -5.71 13.73 8.28
CA ASN A 225 -4.72 14.78 8.45
C ASN A 225 -5.13 16.10 7.78
N THR A 226 -5.68 16.04 6.57
CA THR A 226 -6.24 17.21 5.89
C THR A 226 -7.50 17.73 6.60
N ALA A 227 -8.35 16.85 7.13
CA ALA A 227 -9.52 17.26 7.91
C ALA A 227 -9.12 17.99 9.19
N LEU A 228 -8.12 17.49 9.91
CA LEU A 228 -7.62 18.07 11.16
C LEU A 228 -7.00 19.45 10.95
N SER A 229 -6.35 19.71 9.81
CA SER A 229 -5.74 21.01 9.51
C SER A 229 -6.76 22.10 9.14
N LEU A 230 -7.95 21.70 8.67
CA LEU A 230 -9.04 22.60 8.26
C LEU A 230 -10.16 22.71 9.30
N ALA A 231 -10.21 21.81 10.28
CA ALA A 231 -11.31 21.71 11.22
C ALA A 231 -11.40 22.91 12.17
N THR A 232 -12.61 23.45 12.32
CA THR A 232 -12.94 24.34 13.45
C THR A 232 -12.89 23.58 14.78
N PRO A 233 -12.85 24.26 15.94
CA PRO A 233 -12.88 23.58 17.24
C PRO A 233 -14.05 22.60 17.41
N ASP A 234 -15.25 22.95 16.92
CA ASP A 234 -16.42 22.08 16.98
C ASP A 234 -16.29 20.86 16.06
N GLN A 235 -15.78 21.05 14.84
CA GLN A 235 -15.50 19.95 13.92
C GLN A 235 -14.41 19.03 14.46
N ARG A 236 -13.38 19.59 15.10
CA ARG A 236 -12.29 18.84 15.74
C ARG A 236 -12.81 17.96 16.87
N LYS A 237 -13.76 18.48 17.68
CA LYS A 237 -14.43 17.69 18.71
C LYS A 237 -15.19 16.50 18.11
N ILE A 238 -15.93 16.71 17.00
CA ILE A 238 -16.63 15.64 16.31
C ILE A 238 -15.63 14.58 15.79
N LEU A 239 -14.51 15.00 15.20
CA LEU A 239 -13.47 14.07 14.75
C LEU A 239 -12.90 13.24 15.89
N ASN A 240 -12.51 13.87 17.01
CA ASN A 240 -11.96 13.18 18.18
C ASN A 240 -12.96 12.15 18.78
N GLU A 241 -14.27 12.43 18.72
CA GLU A 241 -15.30 11.56 19.30
C GLU A 241 -15.73 10.39 18.41
N ASN A 242 -15.45 10.44 17.09
CA ASN A 242 -16.01 9.48 16.13
C ASN A 242 -14.96 8.73 15.30
N TYR A 243 -13.72 9.22 15.20
CA TYR A 243 -12.66 8.53 14.47
C TYR A 243 -12.14 7.30 15.25
N GLY A 244 -11.80 6.21 14.56
CA GLY A 244 -11.32 4.97 15.18
C GLY A 244 -12.38 4.22 15.99
N VAL A 245 -13.67 4.55 15.83
CA VAL A 245 -14.76 3.91 16.57
C VAL A 245 -15.31 2.73 15.77
N LYS A 246 -15.01 1.50 16.21
CA LYS A 246 -15.55 0.29 15.61
C LYS A 246 -17.07 0.22 15.80
N PRO A 247 -17.83 -0.21 14.77
CA PRO A 247 -19.26 -0.41 14.90
C PRO A 247 -19.55 -1.50 15.93
N THR A 248 -20.63 -1.35 16.68
CA THR A 248 -21.08 -2.39 17.61
C THR A 248 -21.51 -3.64 16.83
N ARG A 249 -21.57 -4.78 17.53
CA ARG A 249 -22.06 -6.03 16.95
C ARG A 249 -23.48 -5.86 16.37
N GLU A 250 -24.35 -5.14 17.08
CA GLU A 250 -25.72 -4.86 16.65
C GLU A 250 -25.76 -4.01 15.38
N GLU A 251 -24.95 -2.94 15.30
CA GLU A 251 -24.82 -2.12 14.09
C GLU A 251 -24.29 -2.92 12.89
N THR A 252 -23.34 -3.83 13.15
CA THR A 252 -22.77 -4.71 12.13
C THR A 252 -23.80 -5.74 11.63
N GLU A 253 -24.54 -6.36 12.55
CA GLU A 253 -25.61 -7.31 12.21
C GLU A 253 -26.79 -6.63 11.50
N PHE A 254 -27.11 -5.39 11.89
CA PHE A 254 -28.11 -4.57 11.23
C PHE A 254 -27.70 -4.23 9.78
N ALA A 255 -26.46 -3.76 9.57
CA ALA A 255 -25.95 -3.45 8.24
C ALA A 255 -25.97 -4.69 7.31
N LYS A 256 -25.65 -5.88 7.84
CA LYS A 256 -25.76 -7.15 7.11
C LYS A 256 -27.20 -7.47 6.70
N LYS A 257 -28.17 -7.30 7.61
CA LYS A 257 -29.59 -7.52 7.29
C LYS A 257 -30.10 -6.61 6.17
N ILE A 258 -29.73 -5.33 6.22
CA ILE A 258 -30.07 -4.36 5.15
C ILE A 258 -29.42 -4.75 3.82
N ALA A 259 -28.13 -5.14 3.82
CA ALA A 259 -27.43 -5.59 2.62
C ALA A 259 -28.03 -6.87 2.00
N GLU A 260 -28.65 -7.73 2.82
CA GLU A 260 -29.41 -8.91 2.39
C GLU A 260 -30.85 -8.60 1.96
N GLY A 261 -31.26 -7.32 1.93
CA GLY A 261 -32.61 -6.89 1.54
C GLY A 261 -33.69 -7.15 2.59
N LYS A 262 -33.31 -7.38 3.85
CA LYS A 262 -34.25 -7.58 4.96
C LYS A 262 -34.48 -6.26 5.69
N ASN A 263 -35.73 -5.81 5.77
CA ASN A 263 -36.10 -4.65 6.59
C ASN A 263 -35.96 -5.00 8.08
N GLY A 264 -35.25 -4.16 8.83
CA GLY A 264 -35.15 -4.20 10.29
C GLY A 264 -35.28 -2.80 10.87
N GLU A 265 -35.61 -2.69 12.15
CA GLU A 265 -35.61 -1.40 12.86
C GLU A 265 -34.18 -0.85 12.97
N GLU A 266 -33.97 0.41 12.58
CA GLU A 266 -32.69 1.10 12.73
C GLU A 266 -32.25 1.09 14.21
N PRO A 267 -31.02 0.65 14.53
CA PRO A 267 -30.48 0.83 15.87
C PRO A 267 -30.42 2.33 16.16
N LYS A 268 -30.72 2.73 17.41
CA LYS A 268 -30.63 4.13 17.84
C LYS A 268 -29.19 4.64 17.68
N LEU A 269 -28.90 5.26 16.54
CA LEU A 269 -27.64 5.98 16.33
C LEU A 269 -27.56 7.11 17.36
N SER A 270 -26.45 7.20 18.07
CA SER A 270 -26.21 8.34 18.95
C SER A 270 -26.19 9.62 18.09
N SER A 271 -26.69 10.74 18.64
CA SER A 271 -26.73 12.04 17.95
C SER A 271 -25.38 12.45 17.35
N LYS A 272 -24.28 11.97 17.94
CA LYS A 272 -22.89 12.19 17.53
C LYS A 272 -22.52 11.59 16.17
N LYS A 273 -23.04 10.41 15.81
CA LYS A 273 -22.76 9.75 14.51
C LYS A 273 -23.46 10.44 13.33
N SER A 274 -24.61 11.07 13.57
CA SER A 274 -25.36 11.85 12.57
C SER A 274 -24.56 13.07 12.06
N ASP A 275 -23.84 13.75 12.96
CA ASP A 275 -23.06 14.94 12.58
C ASP A 275 -21.74 14.59 11.89
N TYR A 276 -21.13 13.44 12.22
CA TYR A 276 -20.01 12.88 11.45
C TYR A 276 -20.42 12.55 10.00
N GLY A 277 -21.62 11.98 9.80
CA GLY A 277 -22.18 11.73 8.47
C GLY A 277 -22.47 12.98 7.62
N LYS A 278 -22.64 14.15 8.26
CA LYS A 278 -22.74 15.45 7.56
C LYS A 278 -21.36 16.02 7.22
N PHE A 279 -20.41 15.88 8.14
CA PHE A 279 -19.01 16.31 7.94
C PHE A 279 -18.34 15.58 6.77
N THR A 280 -18.46 14.25 6.74
CA THR A 280 -17.93 13.41 5.65
C THR A 280 -18.54 13.75 4.29
N ARG A 281 -19.85 14.08 4.23
CA ARG A 281 -20.51 14.58 3.02
C ARG A 281 -19.97 15.93 2.54
N ASN A 282 -19.59 16.82 3.45
CA ASN A 282 -18.99 18.11 3.09
C ASN A 282 -17.55 17.96 2.57
N MET A 283 -16.76 17.03 3.13
CA MET A 283 -15.41 16.74 2.62
C MET A 283 -15.42 16.19 1.19
N LYS A 284 -16.44 15.38 0.83
CA LYS A 284 -16.63 14.91 -0.56
C LYS A 284 -16.95 16.05 -1.55
N ARG A 285 -17.62 17.12 -1.10
CA ARG A 285 -18.01 18.28 -1.95
C ARG A 285 -16.87 19.25 -2.24
N THR A 286 -15.88 19.36 -1.35
CA THR A 286 -14.71 20.22 -1.55
C THR A 286 -13.72 19.67 -2.57
N HIS A 287 -13.69 18.34 -2.80
CA HIS A 287 -12.80 17.72 -3.79
C HIS A 287 -13.32 17.83 -5.23
N THR A 288 -14.63 17.96 -5.43
CA THR A 288 -15.24 18.16 -6.77
C THR A 288 -15.17 19.60 -7.30
N ARG A 289 -14.51 20.52 -6.58
CA ARG A 289 -14.48 21.96 -6.91
C ARG A 289 -13.10 22.52 -7.26
N ASN A 290 -12.06 21.69 -7.35
CA ASN A 290 -10.74 22.09 -7.84
C ASN A 290 -10.34 21.26 -9.06
#